data_AF-A0A227J3D5-F1
#
_entry.id   AF-A0A227J3D5-F1
#
_cell.length_a   1.000
_cell.length_b   1.000
_cell.length_c   1.000
_cell.angle_alpha   90.00
_cell.angle_beta   90.00
_cell.angle_gamma   90.00
#
_symmetry.space_group_name_H-M   'P 1'
#
loop_
_entity.id
_entity.type
_entity.pdbx_description
1 polymer ?
#
loop_
_entity_poly.entity_id
_entity_poly.type
_entity_poly.pdbx_seq_one_letter_code
_entity_poly.pdbx_strand_id
1 'polypeptide(L)'
;SGRARAKINAWFRKQSREKNLEAGREILEHELVKIGATLKDAEHYALKRFNVNTPDELYVGVGSGDLRINQIINHINALVNKPTAEEEDQQALEKLQEAEHKAPAQSR
;
A
#
# COMPACT_ATOMS: atom_id res chain seq x y z
N SER A 1 -24.70 14.71 10.48
CA SER A 1 -25.16 13.34 10.82
C SER A 1 -24.12 12.30 10.37
N GLY A 2 -23.36 11.74 11.31
CA GLY A 2 -22.27 10.77 11.00
C GLY A 2 -22.75 9.38 10.57
N ARG A 3 -23.98 8.99 10.95
CA ARG A 3 -24.56 7.68 10.61
C ARG A 3 -24.83 7.50 9.11
N ALA A 4 -25.26 8.57 8.43
CA ALA A 4 -25.48 8.55 6.99
C ALA A 4 -24.16 8.38 6.20
N ARG A 5 -23.10 9.09 6.63
CA ARG A 5 -21.75 8.96 6.04
C ARG A 5 -21.18 7.56 6.23
N ALA A 6 -21.34 6.97 7.42
CA ALA A 6 -20.90 5.59 7.67
C ALA A 6 -21.61 4.58 6.76
N LYS A 7 -22.92 4.76 6.51
CA LYS A 7 -23.70 3.87 5.64
C LYS A 7 -23.30 4.01 4.16
N ILE A 8 -23.06 5.23 3.69
CA ILE A 8 -22.57 5.48 2.32
C ILE A 8 -21.20 4.85 2.14
N ASN A 9 -20.27 5.03 3.09
CA ASN A 9 -18.94 4.44 3.02
C ASN A 9 -19.00 2.91 3.05
N ALA A 10 -19.85 2.31 3.89
CA ALA A 10 -20.04 0.86 3.92
C ALA A 10 -20.63 0.31 2.62
N TRP A 11 -21.58 1.04 2.01
CA TRP A 11 -22.15 0.66 0.72
C TRP A 11 -21.13 0.80 -0.43
N PHE A 12 -20.35 1.87 -0.44
CA PHE A 12 -19.25 2.06 -1.40
C PHE A 12 -18.21 0.97 -1.26
N ARG A 13 -17.78 0.64 -0.03
CA ARG A 13 -16.86 -0.48 0.26
C ARG A 13 -17.36 -1.81 -0.28
N LYS A 14 -18.67 -2.06 -0.19
CA LYS A 14 -19.27 -3.30 -0.68
C LYS A 14 -19.30 -3.36 -2.21
N GLN A 15 -19.60 -2.25 -2.88
CA GLN A 15 -19.60 -2.15 -4.34
C GLN A 15 -18.18 -2.12 -4.93
N SER A 16 -17.24 -1.49 -4.24
CA SER A 16 -15.86 -1.38 -4.68
C SER A 16 -15.01 -2.57 -4.29
N ARG A 17 -15.54 -3.57 -3.54
CA ARG A 17 -14.74 -4.70 -3.07
C ARG A 17 -14.02 -5.41 -4.21
N GLU A 18 -14.71 -5.66 -5.31
CA GLU A 18 -14.15 -6.33 -6.49
C GLU A 18 -13.06 -5.48 -7.15
N LYS A 19 -13.32 -4.17 -7.34
CA LYS A 19 -12.33 -3.22 -7.85
C LYS A 19 -11.12 -3.07 -6.92
N ASN A 20 -11.34 -3.11 -5.61
CA ASN A 20 -10.29 -3.00 -4.61
C ASN A 20 -9.46 -4.28 -4.54
N LEU A 21 -10.06 -5.44 -4.80
CA LEU A 21 -9.33 -6.71 -4.93
C LEU A 21 -8.36 -6.63 -6.11
N GLU A 22 -8.86 -6.22 -7.27
CA GLU A 22 -8.05 -6.12 -8.50
C GLU A 22 -6.95 -5.06 -8.36
N ALA A 23 -7.32 -3.84 -7.92
CA ALA A 23 -6.36 -2.76 -7.69
C ALA A 23 -5.34 -3.10 -6.60
N GLY A 24 -5.77 -3.72 -5.49
CA GLY A 24 -4.88 -4.10 -4.40
C GLY A 24 -3.90 -5.20 -4.80
N ARG A 25 -4.33 -6.12 -5.68
CA ARG A 25 -3.46 -7.14 -6.26
C ARG A 25 -2.40 -6.51 -7.15
N GLU A 26 -2.79 -5.61 -8.06
CA GLU A 26 -1.87 -4.92 -8.97
C GLU A 26 -0.85 -4.04 -8.20
N ILE A 27 -1.31 -3.27 -7.21
CA ILE A 27 -0.45 -2.44 -6.36
C ILE A 27 0.55 -3.32 -5.60
N LEU A 28 0.08 -4.40 -4.99
CA LEU A 28 0.95 -5.28 -4.22
C LEU A 28 1.96 -5.99 -5.13
N GLU A 29 1.54 -6.47 -6.30
CA GLU A 29 2.43 -7.09 -7.29
C GLU A 29 3.53 -6.12 -7.74
N HIS A 30 3.17 -4.89 -8.11
CA HIS A 30 4.11 -3.88 -8.55
C HIS A 30 5.18 -3.55 -7.51
N GLU A 31 4.79 -3.42 -6.24
CA GLU A 31 5.73 -3.13 -5.15
C GLU A 31 6.58 -4.35 -4.76
N LEU A 32 6.03 -5.57 -4.83
CA LEU A 32 6.79 -6.80 -4.56
C LEU A 32 7.88 -7.06 -5.59
N VAL A 33 7.59 -6.78 -6.86
CA VAL A 33 8.57 -6.92 -7.95
C VAL A 33 9.78 -6.03 -7.71
N LYS A 34 9.62 -4.82 -7.14
CA LYS A 34 10.74 -3.91 -6.84
C LYS A 34 11.71 -4.49 -5.82
N ILE A 35 11.21 -5.21 -4.82
CA ILE A 35 12.05 -5.83 -3.78
C ILE A 35 12.50 -7.25 -4.14
N GLY A 36 12.20 -7.73 -5.35
CA GLY A 36 12.52 -9.08 -5.80
C GLY A 36 11.71 -10.18 -5.10
N ALA A 37 10.57 -9.85 -4.49
CA ALA A 37 9.69 -10.80 -3.82
C ALA A 37 8.55 -11.27 -4.74
N THR A 38 7.96 -12.43 -4.44
CA THR A 38 6.82 -12.95 -5.21
C THR A 38 5.49 -12.73 -4.49
N LEU A 39 4.40 -12.70 -5.26
CA LEU A 39 3.03 -12.61 -4.71
C LEU A 39 2.76 -13.72 -3.67
N LYS A 40 3.29 -14.93 -3.93
CA LYS A 40 3.14 -16.08 -3.04
C LYS A 40 3.80 -15.87 -1.67
N ASP A 41 4.96 -15.22 -1.64
CA ASP A 41 5.63 -14.88 -0.38
C ASP A 41 4.79 -13.87 0.39
N ALA A 42 4.26 -12.86 -0.31
CA ALA A 42 3.40 -11.86 0.30
C ALA A 42 2.12 -12.47 0.90
N GLU A 43 1.45 -13.38 0.17
CA GLU A 43 0.32 -14.13 0.69
C GLU A 43 0.72 -14.90 1.96
N HIS A 44 1.82 -15.66 1.91
CA HIS A 44 2.25 -16.50 3.02
C HIS A 44 2.62 -15.70 4.28
N TYR A 45 3.35 -14.60 4.11
CA TYR A 45 3.85 -13.79 5.23
C TYR A 45 2.82 -12.78 5.74
N ALA A 46 2.03 -12.16 4.86
CA ALA A 46 1.05 -11.16 5.26
C ALA A 46 -0.16 -11.77 5.97
N LEU A 47 -0.60 -12.99 5.61
CA LEU A 47 -1.66 -13.72 6.34
C LEU A 47 -1.36 -13.81 7.83
N LYS A 48 -0.12 -14.17 8.18
CA LYS A 48 0.32 -14.38 9.57
C LYS A 48 0.43 -13.10 10.37
N ARG A 49 0.75 -11.97 9.73
CA ARG A 49 1.01 -10.68 10.40
C ARG A 49 -0.21 -9.79 10.54
N PHE A 50 -1.11 -9.83 9.54
CA PHE A 50 -2.28 -8.97 9.46
C PHE A 50 -3.58 -9.66 9.87
N ASN A 51 -3.51 -10.94 10.29
CA ASN A 51 -4.67 -11.72 10.74
C ASN A 51 -5.81 -11.73 9.69
N VAL A 52 -5.43 -11.73 8.42
CA VAL A 52 -6.34 -11.86 7.28
C VAL A 52 -6.50 -13.34 6.97
N ASN A 53 -7.73 -13.77 6.68
CA ASN A 53 -8.03 -15.20 6.52
C ASN A 53 -7.77 -15.68 5.08
N THR A 54 -7.81 -14.75 4.12
CA THR A 54 -7.67 -15.04 2.70
C THR A 54 -6.74 -14.02 2.04
N PRO A 55 -6.03 -14.41 0.97
CA PRO A 55 -5.23 -13.48 0.18
C PRO A 55 -6.11 -12.39 -0.47
N ASP A 56 -7.35 -12.71 -0.82
CA ASP A 56 -8.33 -11.75 -1.31
C ASP A 56 -8.61 -10.62 -0.30
N GLU A 57 -8.70 -10.94 1.00
CA GLU A 57 -8.88 -9.92 2.05
C GLU A 57 -7.66 -9.01 2.18
N LEU A 58 -6.46 -9.54 1.94
CA LEU A 58 -5.24 -8.74 1.89
C LEU A 58 -5.33 -7.74 0.73
N TYR A 59 -5.64 -8.20 -0.48
CA TYR A 59 -5.74 -7.32 -1.65
C TYR A 59 -6.84 -6.29 -1.48
N VAL A 60 -8.03 -6.71 -1.05
CA VAL A 60 -9.14 -5.79 -0.78
C VAL A 60 -8.74 -4.75 0.27
N GLY A 61 -8.01 -5.14 1.32
CA GLY A 61 -7.53 -4.22 2.36
C GLY A 61 -6.50 -3.22 1.84
N VAL A 62 -5.62 -3.65 0.93
CA VAL A 62 -4.66 -2.75 0.25
C VAL A 62 -5.40 -1.78 -0.68
N GLY A 63 -6.30 -2.28 -1.52
CA GLY A 63 -7.06 -1.47 -2.46
C GLY A 63 -8.10 -0.56 -1.80
N SER A 64 -8.63 -0.94 -0.62
CA SER A 64 -9.50 -0.07 0.18
C SER A 64 -8.73 0.99 0.98
N GLY A 65 -7.41 0.82 1.14
CA GLY A 65 -6.56 1.62 2.00
C GLY A 65 -6.70 1.31 3.50
N ASP A 66 -7.41 0.24 3.87
CA ASP A 66 -7.49 -0.22 5.27
C ASP A 66 -6.14 -0.83 5.71
N LEU A 67 -5.39 -1.42 4.77
CA LEU A 67 -4.02 -1.92 4.97
C LEU A 67 -3.02 -1.00 4.28
N ARG A 68 -2.00 -0.55 5.03
CA ARG A 68 -0.93 0.27 4.47
C ARG A 68 0.06 -0.61 3.70
N ILE A 69 0.14 -0.40 2.39
CA ILE A 69 1.06 -1.11 1.50
C ILE A 69 2.50 -1.08 2.00
N ASN A 70 3.00 0.09 2.44
CA ASN A 70 4.36 0.22 2.98
C ASN A 70 4.61 -0.69 4.20
N GLN A 71 3.61 -0.95 5.04
CA GLN A 71 3.79 -1.86 6.18
C GLN A 71 3.93 -3.31 5.73
N ILE A 72 3.22 -3.70 4.67
CA ILE A 72 3.30 -5.03 4.07
C ILE A 72 4.66 -5.19 3.38
N ILE A 73 5.06 -4.22 2.56
CA ILE A 73 6.35 -4.22 1.85
C ILE A 73 7.51 -4.24 2.84
N ASN A 74 7.53 -3.37 3.86
CA ASN A 74 8.58 -3.40 4.89
C ASN A 74 8.66 -4.74 5.62
N HIS A 75 7.52 -5.38 5.88
CA HIS A 75 7.50 -6.68 6.54
C HIS A 75 8.10 -7.78 5.65
N ILE A 76 7.72 -7.79 4.37
CA ILE A 76 8.21 -8.77 3.39
C ILE A 76 9.68 -8.50 3.08
N ASN A 77 10.08 -7.25 2.90
CA ASN A 77 11.46 -6.84 2.72
C ASN A 77 12.31 -7.27 3.92
N ALA A 78 11.85 -7.07 5.16
CA ALA A 78 12.57 -7.53 6.35
C ALA A 78 12.71 -9.07 6.45
N LEU A 79 11.83 -9.83 5.79
CA LEU A 79 11.87 -11.29 5.76
C LEU A 79 12.73 -11.84 4.61
N VAL A 80 12.70 -11.17 3.46
CA VAL A 80 13.39 -11.57 2.22
C VAL A 80 14.82 -11.01 2.17
N ASN A 81 15.02 -9.77 2.61
CA ASN A 81 16.27 -9.02 2.48
C ASN A 81 16.73 -8.47 3.85
N LYS A 82 17.78 -9.08 4.40
CA LYS A 82 18.74 -8.31 5.22
C LYS A 82 19.61 -7.50 4.25
N PRO A 83 19.93 -6.24 4.58
CA PRO A 83 19.29 -4.99 4.16
C PRO A 83 19.63 -4.55 2.71
N THR A 84 18.86 -3.61 2.16
CA THR A 84 19.40 -2.36 1.56
C THR A 84 18.30 -1.31 1.58
N ALA A 85 18.26 -0.55 2.67
CA ALA A 85 17.41 0.62 2.88
C ALA A 85 17.83 1.82 2.01
N GLU A 86 18.74 1.62 1.03
CA GLU A 86 19.36 2.71 0.26
C GLU A 86 18.50 3.17 -0.91
N GLU A 87 17.62 2.33 -1.45
CA GLU A 87 16.82 2.67 -2.65
C GLU A 87 15.50 3.38 -2.29
N GLU A 88 14.89 3.05 -1.15
CA GLU A 88 13.66 3.71 -0.67
C GLU A 88 13.93 5.13 -0.13
N ASP A 89 15.10 5.35 0.50
CA ASP A 89 15.49 6.69 0.98
C ASP A 89 15.77 7.66 -0.18
N GLN A 90 16.29 7.18 -1.32
CA GLN A 90 16.53 8.02 -2.51
C GLN A 90 15.24 8.58 -3.10
N GLN A 91 14.20 7.76 -3.22
CA GLN A 91 12.92 8.19 -3.81
C GLN A 91 12.09 9.08 -2.86
N ALA A 92 12.27 8.92 -1.55
CA ALA A 92 11.65 9.81 -0.56
C ALA A 92 12.36 11.18 -0.49
N LEU A 93 13.69 11.22 -0.62
CA LEU A 93 14.46 12.47 -0.70
C LEU A 93 14.12 13.29 -1.95
N GLU A 94 14.01 12.64 -3.12
CA GLU A 94 13.68 13.34 -4.37
C GLU A 94 12.30 14.01 -4.30
N LYS A 95 11.30 13.34 -3.74
CA LYS A 95 9.94 13.91 -3.58
C LYS A 95 9.88 15.08 -2.59
N LEU A 96 10.77 15.09 -1.59
CA LEU A 96 10.89 16.22 -0.66
C LEU A 96 11.65 17.39 -1.30
N GLN A 97 12.69 17.11 -2.10
CA GLN A 97 13.44 18.13 -2.85
C GLN A 97 12.60 18.78 -3.96
N GLU A 98 11.73 18.04 -4.65
CA GLU A 98 10.78 18.61 -5.61
C GLU A 98 9.73 19.52 -4.95
N ALA A 99 9.31 19.20 -3.72
CA ALA A 99 8.42 20.04 -2.94
C ALA A 99 9.10 21.33 -2.45
N GLU A 100 10.41 21.32 -2.22
CA GLU A 100 11.20 22.49 -1.84
C GLU A 100 11.53 23.40 -3.05
N HIS A 101 11.76 22.81 -4.24
CA HIS A 101 12.06 23.57 -5.46
C HIS A 101 10.85 24.19 -6.16
N LYS A 102 9.61 23.84 -5.76
CA LYS A 102 8.36 24.41 -6.28
C LYS A 102 7.76 25.49 -5.37
N ALA A 103 8.58 26.33 -4.79
CA ALA A 103 8.16 27.65 -4.30
C ALA A 103 8.85 28.73 -5.15
N PRO A 104 8.30 29.14 -6.31
CA PRO A 104 8.75 30.35 -6.93
C PRO A 104 8.28 31.53 -6.07
N ALA A 105 9.25 32.37 -5.76
CA ALA A 105 9.07 33.70 -5.24
C ALA A 105 8.00 34.49 -6.03
N GLN A 106 7.22 35.25 -5.26
CA GLN A 106 6.61 36.56 -5.59
C GLN A 106 5.33 36.68 -6.44
N SER A 107 4.44 37.54 -5.91
CA SER A 107 3.52 38.52 -6.51
C SER A 107 2.12 38.37 -5.89
N ARG A 108 1.50 39.36 -5.23
CA ARG A 108 1.55 40.83 -5.33
C ARG A 108 1.00 41.43 -4.03
#